data_AF-A0A969CBN2-F1
#
_entry.id   AF-A0A969CBN2-F1
#
_cell.length_a   1.000
_cell.length_b   1.000
_cell.length_c   1.000
_cell.angle_alpha   90.00
_cell.angle_beta   90.00
_cell.angle_gamma   90.00
#
_symmetry.space_group_name_H-M   'P 1'
#
loop_
_entity.id
_entity.type
_entity.pdbx_description
1 polymer ?
#
loop_
_entity_poly.entity_id
_entity_poly.type
_entity_poly.pdbx_seq_one_letter_code
_entity_poly.pdbx_strand_id
1 'polypeptide(L)'
;MKILIDWGFTREGWRNNSRGEYLVLLQGLLLAVFIILPVYRPPGWKIAPTQLVYITWILASAIGLGALILLVKGLIDLGKNLTPLPYPREDGELIQTGIYGIVRHPLYGGLILAAFGWTIWQVSLSHFIATTILLMFFDIKSRREETWLSEKYPEYSEYRQRVKKLIPGIY
;
A
#
# COMPACT_ATOMS: atom_id res chain seq x y z
N MET A 1 25.53 -2.62 -1.73
CA MET A 1 25.17 -3.94 -1.16
C MET A 1 24.84 -3.89 0.33
N LYS A 2 25.58 -3.12 1.15
CA LYS A 2 25.32 -2.94 2.60
C LYS A 2 23.86 -2.51 2.91
N ILE A 3 23.36 -1.51 2.17
CA ILE A 3 21.97 -1.03 2.30
C ILE A 3 20.95 -2.18 2.20
N LEU A 4 20.98 -3.01 1.14
CA LEU A 4 20.00 -4.10 1.00
C LEU A 4 20.04 -5.09 2.17
N ILE A 5 21.23 -5.33 2.74
CA ILE A 5 21.40 -6.18 3.93
C ILE A 5 20.80 -5.50 5.17
N ASP A 6 21.01 -4.19 5.35
CA ASP A 6 20.44 -3.40 6.45
C ASP A 6 18.90 -3.33 6.39
N TRP A 7 18.35 -3.45 5.17
CA TRP A 7 16.91 -3.56 4.89
C TRP A 7 16.38 -5.02 4.98
N GLY A 8 17.23 -5.99 5.32
CA GLY A 8 16.85 -7.36 5.63
C GLY A 8 16.91 -8.36 4.47
N PHE A 9 17.38 -7.97 3.29
CA PHE A 9 17.53 -8.88 2.15
C PHE A 9 18.74 -9.80 2.33
N THR A 10 18.54 -11.08 2.06
CA THR A 10 19.61 -12.10 2.12
C THR A 10 19.70 -12.88 0.80
N ARG A 11 20.88 -13.45 0.50
CA ARG A 11 21.04 -14.31 -0.69
C ARG A 11 20.13 -15.54 -0.65
N GLU A 12 19.91 -16.09 0.54
CA GLU A 12 19.01 -17.23 0.73
C GLU A 12 17.55 -16.83 0.51
N GLY A 13 17.16 -15.67 1.03
CA GLY A 13 15.85 -15.05 0.78
C GLY A 13 15.54 -14.89 -0.71
N TRP A 14 16.51 -14.42 -1.50
CA TRP A 14 16.36 -14.38 -2.96
C TRP A 14 16.21 -15.74 -3.63
N ARG A 15 16.73 -16.83 -3.04
CA ARG A 15 16.62 -18.18 -3.59
C ARG A 15 15.29 -18.85 -3.24
N ASN A 16 14.77 -18.61 -2.05
CA ASN A 16 13.62 -19.34 -1.51
C ASN A 16 12.39 -18.47 -1.20
N ASN A 17 12.46 -17.16 -1.41
CA ASN A 17 11.41 -16.18 -1.11
C ASN A 17 10.94 -16.24 0.36
N SER A 18 11.85 -16.52 1.29
CA SER A 18 11.52 -16.68 2.72
C SER A 18 11.00 -15.40 3.37
N ARG A 19 11.37 -14.22 2.86
CA ARG A 19 10.95 -12.92 3.43
C ARG A 19 10.00 -12.13 2.53
N GLY A 20 9.58 -12.71 1.41
CA GLY A 20 8.68 -12.09 0.46
C GLY A 20 9.38 -11.16 -0.54
N GLU A 21 10.63 -11.42 -0.87
CA GLU A 21 11.43 -10.72 -1.87
C GLU A 21 10.70 -10.59 -3.22
N TYR A 22 10.07 -11.68 -3.67
CA TYR A 22 9.32 -11.69 -4.93
C TYR A 22 8.07 -10.81 -4.87
N LEU A 23 7.45 -10.68 -3.70
CA LEU A 23 6.34 -9.74 -3.50
C LEU A 23 6.84 -8.30 -3.60
N VAL A 24 8.04 -7.99 -3.10
CA VAL A 24 8.63 -6.65 -3.24
C VAL A 24 8.98 -6.35 -4.70
N LEU A 25 9.56 -7.30 -5.43
CA LEU A 25 9.81 -7.13 -6.87
C LEU A 25 8.51 -6.92 -7.64
N LEU A 26 7.50 -7.75 -7.38
CA LEU A 26 6.20 -7.63 -8.03
C LEU A 26 5.53 -6.30 -7.68
N GLN A 27 5.62 -5.83 -6.44
CA GLN A 27 5.16 -4.50 -6.04
C GLN A 27 5.85 -3.41 -6.87
N GLY A 28 7.18 -3.44 -6.95
CA GLY A 28 7.96 -2.47 -7.72
C GLY A 28 7.55 -2.47 -9.19
N LEU A 29 7.38 -3.65 -9.79
CA LEU A 29 6.91 -3.81 -11.15
C LEU A 29 5.50 -3.25 -11.35
N LEU A 30 4.54 -3.60 -10.48
CA LEU A 30 3.16 -3.12 -10.59
C LEU A 30 3.06 -1.59 -10.45
N LEU A 31 3.84 -0.99 -9.54
CA LEU A 31 3.91 0.46 -9.38
C LEU A 31 4.57 1.12 -10.60
N ALA A 32 5.65 0.55 -11.13
CA ALA A 32 6.29 1.05 -12.34
C ALA A 32 5.33 0.99 -13.54
N VAL A 33 4.64 -0.15 -13.73
CA VAL A 33 3.61 -0.34 -14.75
C VAL A 33 2.51 0.70 -14.58
N PHE A 34 2.02 0.93 -13.36
CA PHE A 34 0.98 1.94 -13.09
C PHE A 34 1.41 3.34 -13.54
N ILE A 35 2.66 3.75 -13.27
CA ILE A 35 3.18 5.08 -13.61
C ILE A 35 3.32 5.27 -15.12
N ILE A 36 3.79 4.25 -15.84
CA ILE A 36 4.00 4.33 -17.30
C ILE A 36 2.73 4.03 -18.11
N LEU A 37 1.67 3.56 -17.45
CA LEU A 37 0.44 3.16 -18.12
C LEU A 37 -0.20 4.36 -18.82
N PRO A 38 -0.52 4.27 -20.13
CA PRO A 38 -1.17 5.37 -20.80
C PRO A 38 -2.57 5.59 -20.23
N VAL A 39 -2.96 6.85 -20.10
CA VAL A 39 -4.32 7.25 -19.72
C VAL A 39 -5.27 6.87 -20.85
N TYR A 40 -5.97 5.74 -20.69
CA TYR A 40 -6.99 5.30 -21.62
C TYR A 40 -8.37 5.73 -21.15
N ARG A 41 -9.12 6.39 -22.04
CA ARG A 41 -10.52 6.79 -21.85
C ARG A 41 -11.33 6.16 -22.99
N PRO A 42 -12.33 5.32 -22.69
CA PRO A 42 -13.17 4.71 -23.72
C PRO A 42 -13.80 5.75 -24.66
N PRO A 43 -13.96 5.43 -25.96
CA PRO A 43 -14.70 6.29 -26.88
C PRO A 43 -16.10 6.61 -26.32
N GLY A 44 -16.42 7.89 -26.18
CA GLY A 44 -17.66 8.37 -25.56
C GLY A 44 -17.47 8.99 -24.17
N TRP A 45 -16.37 8.71 -23.47
CA TRP A 45 -15.98 9.42 -22.24
C TRP A 45 -15.37 10.78 -22.61
N LYS A 46 -16.22 11.72 -23.03
CA LYS A 46 -15.83 13.10 -23.26
C LYS A 46 -15.88 13.85 -21.93
N ILE A 47 -14.73 14.29 -21.46
CA ILE A 47 -14.62 15.24 -20.36
C ILE A 47 -14.87 16.63 -20.96
N ALA A 48 -16.13 16.98 -21.20
CA ALA A 48 -16.47 18.37 -21.48
C ALA A 48 -16.20 19.18 -20.19
N PRO A 49 -15.63 20.40 -20.27
CA PRO A 49 -15.47 21.27 -19.12
C PRO A 49 -16.85 21.57 -18.54
N THR A 50 -17.20 20.79 -17.53
CA THR A 50 -18.48 20.76 -16.84
C THR A 50 -18.21 20.80 -15.34
N GLN A 51 -19.20 21.17 -14.54
CA GLN A 51 -19.09 21.18 -13.08
C GLN A 51 -18.59 19.84 -12.50
N LEU A 52 -18.89 18.73 -13.18
CA LEU A 52 -18.44 17.39 -12.82
C LEU A 52 -16.90 17.25 -12.78
N VAL A 53 -16.17 17.96 -13.64
CA VAL A 53 -14.69 17.90 -13.67
C VAL A 53 -14.08 18.52 -12.43
N TYR A 54 -14.64 19.65 -11.96
CA TYR A 54 -14.17 20.27 -10.74
C TYR A 54 -14.46 19.39 -9.52
N ILE A 55 -15.63 18.73 -9.50
CA ILE A 55 -15.97 17.78 -8.44
C ILE A 55 -14.98 16.61 -8.42
N THR A 56 -14.66 16.00 -9.58
CA THR A 56 -13.69 14.90 -9.61
C THR A 56 -12.29 15.33 -9.16
N TRP A 57 -11.85 16.54 -9.52
CA TRP A 57 -10.56 17.08 -9.04
C TRP A 57 -10.55 17.36 -7.54
N ILE A 58 -11.62 17.93 -6.99
CA ILE A 58 -11.74 18.16 -5.55
C ILE A 58 -11.71 16.83 -4.80
N LEU A 59 -12.50 15.85 -5.25
CA LEU A 59 -12.54 14.51 -4.66
C LEU A 59 -11.17 13.81 -4.76
N ALA A 60 -10.55 13.82 -5.93
CA ALA A 60 -9.24 13.22 -6.13
C ALA A 60 -8.16 13.89 -5.26
N SER A 61 -8.23 15.22 -5.09
CA SER A 61 -7.30 15.97 -4.22
C SER A 61 -7.49 15.59 -2.76
N ALA A 62 -8.74 15.50 -2.28
CA ALA A 62 -9.04 15.08 -0.92
C ALA A 62 -8.55 13.64 -0.65
N ILE A 63 -8.77 12.73 -1.61
CA ILE A 63 -8.26 11.34 -1.54
C ILE A 63 -6.72 11.33 -1.54
N GLY A 64 -6.09 12.13 -2.40
CA GLY A 64 -4.64 12.27 -2.47
C GLY A 64 -4.02 12.80 -1.17
N LEU A 65 -4.68 13.75 -0.51
CA LEU A 65 -4.27 14.22 0.82
C LEU A 65 -4.41 13.11 1.87
N GLY A 66 -5.50 12.34 1.86
CA GLY A 66 -5.66 11.18 2.74
C GLY A 66 -4.56 10.14 2.53
N ALA A 67 -4.24 9.83 1.27
CA ALA A 67 -3.14 8.94 0.90
C ALA A 67 -1.80 9.45 1.44
N LEU A 68 -1.51 10.75 1.25
CA LEU A 68 -0.29 11.38 1.75
C LEU A 68 -0.19 11.28 3.27
N ILE A 69 -1.29 11.53 3.99
CA ILE A 69 -1.32 11.41 5.46
C ILE A 69 -1.00 9.98 5.89
N LEU A 70 -1.62 8.96 5.28
CA LEU A 70 -1.35 7.56 5.59
C LEU A 70 0.11 7.19 5.33
N LEU A 71 0.66 7.62 4.20
CA LEU A 71 2.05 7.34 3.82
C LEU A 71 3.03 8.02 4.77
N VAL A 72 2.89 9.32 4.99
CA VAL A 72 3.81 10.10 5.82
C VAL A 72 3.75 9.63 7.28
N LYS A 73 2.54 9.50 7.86
CA LYS A 73 2.39 9.01 9.22
C LYS A 73 2.84 7.55 9.35
N GLY A 74 2.56 6.71 8.36
CA GLY A 74 3.01 5.32 8.36
C GLY A 74 4.54 5.21 8.40
N LEU A 75 5.23 6.03 7.60
CA LEU A 75 6.69 6.08 7.60
C LEU A 75 7.25 6.59 8.93
N ILE A 76 6.68 7.67 9.48
CA ILE A 76 7.11 8.27 10.73
C ILE A 76 6.90 7.32 11.91
N ASP A 77 5.69 6.78 12.05
CA ASP A 77 5.30 5.96 13.20
C ASP A 77 5.98 4.57 13.15
N LEU A 78 6.30 4.04 11.97
CA LEU A 78 7.03 2.78 11.84
C LEU A 78 8.53 2.95 12.14
N GLY A 79 9.13 4.06 11.71
CA GLY A 79 10.48 4.48 12.09
C GLY A 79 11.55 3.41 11.89
N LYS A 80 12.21 2.98 12.98
CA LYS A 80 13.28 1.96 12.96
C LYS A 80 12.82 0.61 12.41
N ASN A 81 11.52 0.33 12.40
CA ASN A 81 10.95 -0.92 11.91
C ASN A 81 10.77 -0.95 10.39
N LEU A 82 11.08 0.15 9.68
CA LEU A 82 10.90 0.24 8.24
C LEU A 82 11.67 -0.86 7.50
N THR A 83 10.91 -1.61 6.72
CA THR A 83 11.42 -2.56 5.72
C THR A 83 10.48 -2.63 4.51
N PRO A 84 10.98 -2.75 3.27
CA PRO A 84 10.12 -3.01 2.12
C PRO A 84 9.62 -4.46 2.13
N LEU A 85 10.31 -5.36 2.84
CA LEU A 85 9.96 -6.76 2.94
C LEU A 85 8.72 -6.91 3.82
N PRO A 86 7.75 -7.73 3.41
CA PRO A 86 6.59 -8.06 4.24
C PRO A 86 6.94 -8.89 5.49
N TYR A 87 8.12 -9.51 5.53
CA TYR A 87 8.57 -10.19 6.74
C TYR A 87 9.06 -9.17 7.77
N PRO A 88 8.62 -9.25 9.04
CA PRO A 88 9.03 -8.30 10.07
C PRO A 88 10.54 -8.35 10.32
N ARG A 89 11.16 -7.18 10.53
CA ARG A 89 12.59 -7.09 10.87
C ARG A 89 12.91 -7.94 12.10
N GLU A 90 14.09 -8.55 12.13
CA GLU A 90 14.53 -9.40 13.25
C GLU A 90 14.55 -8.64 14.58
N ASP A 91 15.09 -7.42 14.55
CA ASP A 91 15.21 -6.46 15.65
C ASP A 91 13.99 -5.55 15.81
N GLY A 92 12.89 -5.86 15.10
CA GLY A 92 11.68 -5.05 15.09
C GLY A 92 10.75 -5.30 16.28
N GLU A 93 9.93 -4.29 16.57
CA GLU A 93 8.85 -4.33 17.55
C GLU A 93 7.50 -4.13 16.84
N LEU A 94 6.43 -4.72 17.38
CA LEU A 94 5.09 -4.50 16.84
C LEU A 94 4.56 -3.12 17.23
N ILE A 95 4.46 -2.22 16.26
CA ILE A 95 3.90 -0.88 16.45
C ILE A 95 2.37 -0.92 16.35
N GLN A 96 1.70 -0.46 17.40
CA GLN A 96 0.22 -0.40 17.48
C GLN A 96 -0.33 1.00 17.81
N THR A 97 0.55 2.01 17.87
CA THR A 97 0.22 3.39 18.24
C THR A 97 0.23 4.31 17.02
N GLY A 98 -0.26 5.53 17.16
CA GLY A 98 -0.31 6.50 16.05
C GLY A 98 -1.24 6.00 14.94
N ILE A 99 -0.81 6.11 13.68
CA ILE A 99 -1.62 5.66 12.54
C ILE A 99 -1.84 4.15 12.54
N TYR A 100 -0.91 3.37 13.10
CA TYR A 100 -1.04 1.93 13.26
C TYR A 100 -2.11 1.57 14.31
N GLY A 101 -2.51 2.49 15.18
CA GLY A 101 -3.68 2.32 16.05
C GLY A 101 -5.02 2.48 15.34
N ILE A 102 -5.01 3.04 14.12
CA ILE A 102 -6.21 3.33 13.32
C ILE A 102 -6.38 2.30 12.19
N VAL A 103 -5.28 1.92 11.54
CA VAL A 103 -5.24 0.94 10.45
C VAL A 103 -3.94 0.15 10.48
N ARG A 104 -3.98 -1.16 10.26
CA ARG A 104 -2.80 -2.04 10.39
C ARG A 104 -1.77 -1.87 9.27
N HIS A 105 -2.23 -1.57 8.05
CA HIS A 105 -1.37 -1.43 6.87
C HIS A 105 -1.51 -0.03 6.23
N PRO A 106 -1.14 1.06 6.94
CA PRO A 106 -1.33 2.42 6.46
C PRO A 106 -0.55 2.69 5.17
N LEU A 107 0.65 2.12 5.00
CA LEU A 107 1.45 2.31 3.79
C LEU A 107 0.79 1.66 2.57
N TYR A 108 0.22 0.47 2.72
CA TYR A 108 -0.50 -0.20 1.63
C TYR A 108 -1.81 0.52 1.31
N GLY A 109 -2.58 0.89 2.33
CA GLY A 109 -3.79 1.70 2.18
C GLY A 109 -3.49 3.04 1.49
N GLY A 110 -2.40 3.71 1.86
CA GLY A 110 -1.94 4.96 1.26
C GLY A 110 -1.59 4.80 -0.23
N LEU A 111 -0.86 3.75 -0.62
CA LEU A 111 -0.55 3.47 -2.03
C LEU A 111 -1.82 3.18 -2.85
N ILE A 112 -2.75 2.40 -2.30
CA ILE A 112 -4.04 2.12 -2.96
C ILE A 112 -4.84 3.41 -3.13
N LEU A 113 -4.94 4.24 -2.08
CA LEU A 113 -5.66 5.52 -2.15
C LEU A 113 -5.02 6.50 -3.13
N ALA A 114 -3.69 6.56 -3.20
CA ALA A 114 -2.99 7.39 -4.19
C ALA A 114 -3.32 6.95 -5.62
N ALA A 115 -3.26 5.64 -5.91
CA ALA A 115 -3.63 5.08 -7.20
C ALA A 115 -5.11 5.34 -7.55
N PHE A 116 -6.00 5.22 -6.56
CA PHE A 116 -7.41 5.51 -6.72
C PHE A 116 -7.71 6.99 -6.98
N GLY A 117 -7.07 7.89 -6.23
CA GLY A 117 -7.18 9.34 -6.46
C GLY A 117 -6.70 9.73 -7.86
N TRP A 118 -5.59 9.15 -8.33
CA TRP A 118 -5.10 9.35 -9.70
C TRP A 118 -6.09 8.84 -10.75
N THR A 119 -6.69 7.67 -10.51
CA THR A 119 -7.72 7.09 -11.40
C THR A 119 -8.92 8.03 -11.55
N ILE A 120 -9.39 8.62 -10.45
CA ILE A 120 -10.51 9.59 -10.46
C ILE A 120 -10.08 10.88 -11.17
N TRP A 121 -8.88 11.38 -10.87
CA TRP A 121 -8.36 12.60 -11.49
C TRP A 121 -8.32 12.49 -13.02
N GLN A 122 -7.82 11.36 -13.52
CA GLN A 122 -7.67 11.13 -14.95
C GLN A 122 -8.94 10.60 -15.63
N VAL A 123 -9.91 10.10 -14.86
CA VAL A 123 -11.09 9.37 -15.34
C VAL A 123 -10.67 8.28 -16.33
N SER A 124 -9.77 7.39 -15.89
CA SER A 124 -9.05 6.46 -16.76
C SER A 124 -9.42 5.00 -16.48
N LEU A 125 -9.88 4.29 -17.52
CA LEU A 125 -10.21 2.87 -17.41
C LEU A 125 -8.96 2.00 -17.21
N SER A 126 -7.84 2.33 -17.88
CA SER A 126 -6.57 1.60 -17.69
C SER A 126 -6.08 1.69 -16.25
N HIS A 127 -6.10 2.89 -15.66
CA HIS A 127 -5.70 3.08 -14.27
C HIS A 127 -6.70 2.52 -13.26
N PHE A 128 -7.99 2.45 -13.61
CA PHE A 128 -8.98 1.75 -12.78
C PHE A 128 -8.67 0.26 -12.67
N ILE A 129 -8.37 -0.39 -13.80
CA ILE A 129 -7.94 -1.80 -13.82
C ILE A 129 -6.64 -1.96 -13.02
N ALA A 130 -5.65 -1.10 -13.24
CA ALA A 130 -4.38 -1.18 -12.53
C ALA A 130 -4.53 -0.95 -11.01
N THR A 131 -5.37 0.00 -10.59
CA THR A 131 -5.69 0.23 -9.17
C THR A 131 -6.38 -0.99 -8.55
N THR A 132 -7.26 -1.66 -9.30
CA THR A 132 -7.95 -2.88 -8.84
C THR A 132 -6.94 -4.02 -8.64
N ILE A 133 -6.00 -4.19 -9.57
CA ILE A 133 -4.90 -5.16 -9.44
C ILE A 133 -4.01 -4.82 -8.24
N LEU A 134 -3.66 -3.55 -8.04
CA LEU A 134 -2.88 -3.10 -6.88
C LEU A 134 -3.62 -3.39 -5.57
N LEU A 135 -4.92 -3.14 -5.50
CA LEU A 135 -5.74 -3.45 -4.33
C LEU A 135 -5.71 -4.96 -4.01
N MET A 136 -5.95 -5.82 -5.01
CA MET A 136 -5.88 -7.27 -4.83
C MET A 136 -4.48 -7.73 -4.41
N PHE A 137 -3.44 -7.16 -5.03
CA PHE A 137 -2.06 -7.48 -4.71
C PHE A 137 -1.70 -7.11 -3.27
N PHE A 138 -2.00 -5.89 -2.82
CA PHE A 138 -1.74 -5.45 -1.45
C PHE A 138 -2.64 -6.17 -0.43
N ASP A 139 -3.84 -6.61 -0.82
CA ASP A 139 -4.68 -7.48 0.00
C ASP A 139 -4.01 -8.83 0.28
N ILE A 140 -3.45 -9.46 -0.76
CA ILE A 140 -2.73 -10.74 -0.65
C ILE A 140 -1.42 -10.54 0.11
N LYS A 141 -0.64 -9.50 -0.24
CA LYS A 141 0.63 -9.18 0.40
C LYS A 141 0.43 -8.93 1.90
N SER A 142 -0.57 -8.14 2.27
CA SER A 142 -0.89 -7.87 3.68
C SER A 142 -1.25 -9.15 4.42
N ARG A 143 -2.09 -10.05 3.87
CA ARG A 143 -2.42 -11.33 4.52
C ARG A 143 -1.20 -12.18 4.82
N ARG A 144 -0.25 -12.25 3.88
CA ARG A 144 1.00 -12.98 4.07
C ARG A 144 1.85 -12.37 5.18
N GLU A 145 1.93 -11.04 5.21
CA GLU A 145 2.56 -10.29 6.29
C GLU A 145 1.87 -10.53 7.64
N GLU A 146 0.52 -10.53 7.71
CA GLU A 146 -0.21 -10.81 8.95
C GLU A 146 0.09 -12.23 9.49
N THR A 147 0.35 -13.21 8.62
CA THR A 147 0.77 -14.55 9.05
C THR A 147 2.10 -14.49 9.78
N TRP A 148 3.12 -13.85 9.18
CA TRP A 148 4.43 -13.72 9.81
C TRP A 148 4.40 -12.85 11.06
N LEU A 149 3.59 -11.79 11.08
CA LEU A 149 3.38 -10.97 12.27
C LEU A 149 2.74 -11.77 13.41
N SER A 150 1.77 -12.64 13.10
CA SER A 150 1.13 -13.52 14.10
C SER A 150 2.10 -14.58 14.64
N GLU A 151 3.01 -15.08 13.81
CA GLU A 151 4.04 -16.04 14.21
C GLU A 151 5.10 -15.39 15.12
N LYS A 152 5.46 -14.13 14.83
CA LYS A 152 6.51 -13.41 15.55
C LYS A 152 6.03 -12.73 16.83
N TYR A 153 4.86 -12.12 16.82
CA TYR A 153 4.37 -11.25 17.89
C TYR A 153 3.08 -11.83 18.51
N PRO A 154 3.14 -12.41 19.73
CA PRO A 154 1.97 -12.99 20.40
C PRO A 154 0.78 -12.03 20.53
N GLU A 155 1.06 -10.75 20.76
CA GLU A 155 0.08 -9.66 20.91
C GLU A 155 -0.62 -9.27 19.60
N TYR A 156 -0.13 -9.74 18.45
CA TYR A 156 -0.71 -9.40 17.14
C TYR A 156 -2.16 -9.88 17.02
N SER A 157 -2.49 -11.01 17.64
CA SER A 157 -3.85 -11.57 17.61
C SER A 157 -4.89 -10.60 18.21
N GLU A 158 -4.56 -9.96 19.34
CA GLU A 158 -5.40 -8.95 19.99
C GLU A 158 -5.45 -7.66 19.16
N TYR A 159 -4.29 -7.21 18.67
CA TYR A 159 -4.19 -6.05 17.79
C TYR A 159 -5.08 -6.20 16.55
N ARG A 160 -5.09 -7.39 15.95
CA ARG A 160 -5.90 -7.73 14.78
C ARG A 160 -7.41 -7.66 15.04
N GLN A 161 -7.85 -7.90 16.26
CA GLN A 161 -9.27 -7.79 16.64
C GLN A 161 -9.70 -6.33 16.79
N ARG A 162 -8.81 -5.47 17.31
CA ARG A 162 -9.11 -4.07 17.60
C ARG A 162 -9.00 -3.15 16.37
N VAL A 163 -8.00 -3.37 15.51
CA VAL A 163 -7.66 -2.43 14.42
C VAL A 163 -7.90 -3.07 13.06
N LYS A 164 -8.52 -2.36 12.10
CA LYS A 164 -8.82 -2.89 10.74
C LYS A 164 -7.61 -2.82 9.80
N LYS A 165 -7.63 -3.62 8.73
CA LYS A 165 -6.46 -3.92 7.90
C LYS A 165 -6.03 -2.77 6.98
N LEU A 166 -6.91 -2.27 6.12
CA LEU A 166 -6.61 -1.32 5.04
C LEU A 166 -7.50 -0.06 5.06
N ILE A 167 -8.77 -0.22 5.43
CA ILE A 167 -9.77 0.86 5.48
C ILE A 167 -10.24 1.01 6.93
N PRO A 168 -9.95 2.15 7.60
CA PRO A 168 -10.34 2.40 8.97
C PRO A 168 -11.83 2.09 9.21
N GLY A 169 -12.13 1.28 10.23
CA GLY A 169 -13.49 0.91 10.62
C GLY A 169 -14.23 -0.07 9.69
N ILE A 170 -13.72 -0.35 8.49
CA ILE A 170 -14.42 -1.18 7.49
C ILE A 170 -13.70 -2.51 7.27
N TYR A 171 -12.44 -2.47 6.83
CA TYR A 171 -11.72 -3.65 6.37
C TYR A 171 -10.26 -3.62 6.75
#